data_AF-A0A350J6P4-F1
#
_entry.id   AF-A0A350J6P4-F1
#
_cell.length_a   1.000
_cell.length_b   1.000
_cell.length_c   1.000
_cell.angle_alpha   90.00
_cell.angle_beta   90.00
_cell.angle_gamma   90.00
#
_symmetry.space_group_name_H-M   'P 1'
#
loop_
_entity.id
_entity.type
_entity.pdbx_description
1 polymer ?
#
loop_
_entity_poly.entity_id
_entity_poly.type
_entity_poly.pdbx_seq_one_letter_code
_entity_poly.pdbx_strand_id
1 'polypeptide(L)' 'MANILIAFFSRADENYFGGAMRYVKVGNTEIVVEGMKEMTDADIFKIEMKEPYSPVYMTCI' A
#
# COMPACT_ATOMS: atom_id res chain seq x y z
N MET A 1 19.32 0.40 -21.08
CA MET A 1 18.10 0.15 -20.28
C MET A 1 18.05 1.17 -19.17
N ALA A 2 16.87 1.67 -18.82
CA ALA A 2 16.71 2.57 -17.69
C ALA A 2 16.51 1.74 -16.42
N ASN A 3 17.09 2.17 -15.30
CA ASN A 3 16.79 1.60 -13.99
C ASN A 3 15.46 2.20 -13.52
N ILE A 4 14.50 1.35 -13.19
CA ILE A 4 13.14 1.75 -12.79
C ILE A 4 12.94 1.31 -11.34
N LEU A 5 12.46 2.24 -10.51
CA LEU A 5 12.10 1.98 -9.11
C LEU A 5 10.64 2.33 -8.89
N ILE A 6 9.89 1.39 -8.32
CA ILE A 6 8.55 1.61 -7.78
C ILE A 6 8.69 1.77 -6.26
N ALA A 7 8.75 3.01 -5.80
CA ALA A 7 8.64 3.33 -4.38
C ALA A 7 7.18 3.59 -4.03
N PHE A 8 6.64 2.89 -3.04
CA PHE A 8 5.22 2.99 -2.71
C PHE A 8 4.95 2.93 -1.20
N PHE A 9 3.85 3.52 -0.78
CA PHE A 9 3.31 3.36 0.57
C PHE A 9 2.01 2.55 0.49
N SER A 10 1.82 1.64 1.43
CA SER A 10 0.60 0.85 1.56
C SER A 10 0.37 0.50 3.02
N ARG A 11 -0.90 0.55 3.45
CA ARG A 11 -1.32 0.28 4.81
C ARG A 11 -2.40 -0.80 4.81
N ALA A 12 -2.24 -1.81 5.66
CA ALA A 12 -3.27 -2.80 5.96
C ALA A 12 -4.32 -2.21 6.94
N ASP A 13 -5.09 -3.08 7.58
CA ASP A 13 -6.14 -2.74 8.57
C ASP A 13 -7.34 -2.02 7.95
N GLU A 14 -8.02 -1.16 8.73
CA GLU A 14 -9.25 -0.51 8.30
C GLU A 14 -8.98 0.58 7.26
N ASN A 15 -9.63 0.41 6.10
CA ASN A 15 -9.59 1.34 4.98
C ASN A 15 -11.01 1.63 4.49
N TYR A 16 -11.22 2.84 3.96
CA TYR A 16 -12.45 3.24 3.29
C TYR A 16 -12.36 2.98 1.79
N PHE A 17 -13.19 2.08 1.26
CA PHE A 17 -13.33 1.89 -0.19
C PHE A 17 -14.67 1.26 -0.54
N GLY A 18 -15.16 1.57 -1.75
CA GLY A 18 -16.46 1.07 -2.21
C GLY A 18 -17.64 1.46 -1.32
N GLY A 19 -17.56 2.63 -0.65
CA GLY A 19 -18.62 3.14 0.23
C GLY A 19 -18.69 2.53 1.62
N ALA A 20 -17.70 1.73 2.04
CA ALA A 20 -17.69 1.09 3.35
C ALA A 20 -16.29 1.05 3.98
N MET A 21 -16.24 1.04 5.31
CA MET A 21 -15.04 0.68 6.07
C MET A 21 -14.85 -0.82 6.03
N ARG A 22 -13.64 -1.25 5.67
CA ARG A 22 -13.29 -2.66 5.52
C ARG A 22 -11.90 -2.90 6.07
N TYR A 23 -11.73 -4.00 6.79
CA TYR A 23 -10.43 -4.49 7.19
C TYR A 23 -9.79 -5.30 6.06
N VAL A 24 -8.57 -4.93 5.70
CA VAL A 24 -7.77 -5.65 4.71
C VAL A 24 -6.47 -6.15 5.33
N LYS A 25 -6.04 -7.36 4.94
CA LYS A 25 -4.75 -7.92 5.38
C LYS A 25 -3.57 -7.32 4.63
N VAL A 26 -3.81 -6.83 3.41
CA VAL A 26 -2.83 -6.20 2.52
C VAL A 26 -3.46 -4.92 2.00
N GLY A 27 -2.71 -3.82 1.99
CA GLY A 27 -3.23 -2.54 1.52
C GLY A 27 -3.39 -2.50 -0.01
N ASN A 28 -4.34 -1.70 -0.48
CA ASN A 28 -4.72 -1.67 -1.90
C ASN A 28 -3.53 -1.33 -2.83
N THR A 29 -2.66 -0.41 -2.42
CA THR A 29 -1.48 -0.03 -3.21
C THR A 29 -0.50 -1.19 -3.37
N GLU A 30 -0.31 -1.99 -2.33
CA GLU A 30 0.59 -3.16 -2.35
C GLU A 30 0.10 -4.22 -3.35
N ILE A 31 -1.21 -4.48 -3.38
CA ILE A 31 -1.82 -5.39 -4.37
C ILE A 31 -1.53 -4.92 -5.80
N VAL A 32 -1.62 -3.61 -6.08
CA VAL A 32 -1.33 -3.06 -7.41
C VAL A 32 0.16 -3.19 -7.75
N VAL A 33 1.04 -2.94 -6.79
CA VAL A 33 2.49 -3.05 -6.98
C VAL A 33 2.93 -4.48 -7.21
N GLU A 34 2.34 -5.45 -6.51
CA GLU A 34 2.56 -6.88 -6.77
C GLU A 34 2.21 -7.25 -8.22
N GLY A 35 1.08 -6.74 -8.75
CA GLY A 35 0.75 -6.91 -10.17
C GLY A 35 1.72 -6.22 -11.12
N MET A 36 2.21 -5.02 -10.79
CA MET A 36 3.21 -4.31 -11.61
C MET A 36 4.57 -5.02 -11.65
N LYS A 37 4.92 -5.77 -10.60
CA LYS A 37 6.12 -6.62 -10.57
C LYS A 37 6.10 -7.69 -11.65
N GLU A 38 4.92 -8.22 -11.99
CA GLU A 38 4.76 -9.24 -13.03
C GLU A 38 4.85 -8.64 -14.44
N MET A 39 4.66 -7.32 -14.58
CA MET A 39 4.61 -6.61 -15.85
C MET A 39 5.86 -5.78 -16.16
N THR A 40 6.76 -5.59 -15.18
CA THR A 40 7.92 -4.71 -15.29
C THR A 40 9.15 -5.30 -14.62
N ASP A 41 10.35 -4.95 -15.12
CA ASP A 41 11.64 -5.27 -14.48
C ASP A 41 12.03 -4.25 -13.39
N ALA A 42 11.05 -3.57 -12.78
CA ALA A 42 11.31 -2.53 -11.81
C ALA A 42 11.71 -3.10 -10.44
N ASP A 43 12.68 -2.45 -9.79
CA ASP A 43 12.92 -2.66 -8.37
C ASP A 43 11.74 -2.12 -7.56
N ILE A 44 11.48 -2.72 -6.40
CA ILE A 44 10.35 -2.37 -5.54
C ILE A 44 10.85 -1.96 -4.16
N PHE A 45 10.37 -0.82 -3.67
CA PHE A 45 10.65 -0.34 -2.33
C PHE A 45 9.36 0.08 -1.62
N LYS A 46 9.00 -0.66 -0.57
CA LYS A 46 7.89 -0.27 0.31
C LYS A 46 8.39 0.74 1.33
N ILE A 47 7.75 1.90 1.35
CA ILE A 47 8.00 2.96 2.32
C ILE A 47 7.36 2.54 3.63
N GLU A 48 8.21 2.36 4.64
CA GLU A 48 7.78 1.98 5.99
C GLU A 48 7.46 3.20 6.85
N MET A 49 6.45 3.04 7.70
CA MET A 49 6.07 4.06 8.67
C MET A 49 7.14 4.15 9.75
N LYS A 50 7.58 5.36 10.07
CA LYS A 50 8.40 5.58 11.26
C LYS A 50 7.55 5.38 12.54
N GLU A 51 6.34 5.90 12.53
CA GLU A 51 5.33 5.72 13.58
C GLU A 51 4.04 5.17 12.93
N PRO A 52 3.52 4.02 13.36
CA PRO A 52 2.36 3.40 12.72
C PRO A 52 1.10 4.28 12.78
N TYR A 53 0.37 4.35 11.67
CA TYR A 53 -1.00 4.86 11.67
C TYR A 53 -1.91 3.96 12.53
N SER A 54 -2.91 4.55 13.19
CA SER A 54 -3.93 3.78 13.92
C SER A 54 -4.55 2.72 13.00
N PRO A 55 -4.80 1.49 13.49
CA PRO A 55 -5.50 0.46 12.72
C PRO A 55 -6.96 0.84 12.44
N VAL A 56 -7.54 1.75 13.24
CA VAL A 56 -8.90 2.29 13.08
C VAL A 56 -8.84 3.60 12.30
N TYR A 57 -9.54 3.64 11.16
CA TYR A 57 -9.41 4.68 10.15
C TYR A 57 -9.73 6.09 10.68
N MET A 58 -10.72 6.18 11.56
CA MET A 58 -11.22 7.46 12.08
C MET A 58 -10.49 7.97 13.34
N THR A 59 -9.46 7.27 13.84
CA THR A 59 -8.76 7.69 15.08
C THR A 59 -7.92 8.95 14.91
N CYS A 60 -7.38 9.18 13.72
CA CYS A 60 -6.39 10.24 13.46
C CYS A 60 -6.94 11.36 12.55
N ILE A 61 -8.26 11.46 12.42
CA ILE A 61 -8.95 12.51 11.65
C ILE A 61 -9.38 13.63 12.58
#